data_AF-A0A5B2W2F4-F1
#
_entry.id   AF-A0A5B2W2F4-F1
#
_cell.length_a   1.000
_cell.length_b   1.000
_cell.length_c   1.000
_cell.angle_alpha   90.00
_cell.angle_beta   90.00
_cell.angle_gamma   90.00
#
_symmetry.space_group_name_H-M   'P 1'
#
loop_
_entity.id
_entity.type
_entity.pdbx_description
1 polymer ?
#
loop_
_entity_poly.entity_id
_entity_poly.type
_entity_poly.pdbx_seq_one_letter_code
_entity_poly.pdbx_strand_id
1 'polypeptide(L)'
;MNTSDIRLKLYEYIRVADAKKVKAIFTLVEHEINEMNHWWEDPEVLDELDKQSEAFESRKEKGSPWKEVKKRILVNNAKPRNK
;
A
#
# COMPACT_ATOMS: atom_id res chain seq x y z
N MET A 1 0.30 -25.49 -7.72
CA MET A 1 0.86 -24.12 -7.58
C MET A 1 -0.07 -23.35 -6.68
N ASN A 2 0.40 -22.80 -5.56
CA ASN A 2 -0.48 -22.08 -4.65
C ASN A 2 -0.72 -20.64 -5.19
N THR A 3 -1.68 -19.92 -4.60
CA THR A 3 -2.04 -18.57 -5.04
C THR A 3 -0.87 -17.58 -4.94
N SER A 4 0.00 -17.73 -3.93
CA SER A 4 1.19 -16.89 -3.78
C SER A 4 2.20 -17.11 -4.91
N ASP A 5 2.40 -18.37 -5.33
CA ASP A 5 3.25 -18.72 -6.46
C ASP A 5 2.71 -18.14 -7.78
N ILE A 6 1.38 -18.19 -7.98
CA ILE A 6 0.71 -17.59 -9.15
C ILE A 6 0.93 -16.08 -9.18
N ARG A 7 0.75 -15.40 -8.03
CA ARG A 7 0.93 -13.96 -7.92
C ARG A 7 2.38 -13.54 -8.20
N LEU A 8 3.35 -14.27 -7.66
CA LEU A 8 4.77 -14.00 -7.90
C LEU A 8 5.13 -14.13 -9.38
N LYS A 9 4.68 -15.20 -10.05
CA LYS A 9 4.94 -15.41 -11.48
C LYS A 9 4.32 -14.34 -12.37
N LEU A 10 3.09 -13.91 -12.07
CA LEU A 10 2.43 -12.81 -12.80
C LEU A 10 3.21 -11.50 -12.63
N TYR A 11 3.65 -11.20 -11.41
CA TYR A 11 4.47 -10.03 -11.14
C TYR A 11 5.79 -10.04 -11.91
N GLU A 12 6.52 -11.16 -11.89
CA GLU A 12 7.77 -11.33 -12.65
C GLU A 12 7.57 -11.19 -14.16
N TYR A 13 6.49 -11.77 -14.68
CA TYR A 13 6.15 -11.68 -16.10
C TYR A 13 5.85 -10.23 -16.54
N ILE A 14 5.00 -9.51 -15.79
CA ILE A 14 4.63 -8.12 -16.10
C ILE A 14 5.87 -7.21 -16.16
N ARG A 15 6.90 -7.47 -15.34
CA ARG A 15 8.14 -6.68 -15.33
C ARG A 15 8.95 -6.75 -16.63
N VAL A 16 8.83 -7.84 -17.39
CA VAL A 16 9.63 -8.08 -18.60
C VAL A 16 8.78 -8.15 -19.87
N ALA A 17 7.46 -8.19 -19.74
CA ALA A 17 6.53 -8.22 -20.85
C ALA A 17 6.58 -6.92 -21.66
N ASP A 18 6.43 -7.04 -22.98
CA ASP A 18 6.32 -5.88 -23.86
C ASP A 18 5.04 -5.08 -23.61
N ALA A 19 5.05 -3.82 -24.03
CA ALA A 19 3.94 -2.89 -23.81
C ALA A 19 2.60 -3.40 -24.36
N LYS A 20 2.60 -4.15 -25.47
CA LYS A 20 1.37 -4.69 -26.07
C LYS A 20 0.74 -5.74 -25.15
N LYS A 21 1.55 -6.65 -24.60
CA LYS A 21 1.09 -7.68 -23.67
C LYS A 21 0.64 -7.10 -22.34
N VAL A 22 1.38 -6.13 -21.79
CA VAL A 22 0.99 -5.42 -20.56
C VAL A 22 -0.37 -4.75 -20.75
N LYS A 23 -0.57 -4.03 -21.87
CA LYS A 23 -1.84 -3.38 -22.18
C LYS A 23 -3.00 -4.37 -22.29
N ALA A 24 -2.80 -5.50 -22.96
CA ALA A 24 -3.82 -6.53 -23.08
C ALA A 24 -4.25 -7.11 -21.72
N ILE A 25 -3.27 -7.36 -20.82
CA ILE A 25 -3.55 -7.82 -19.46
C ILE A 25 -4.31 -6.75 -18.69
N PHE A 26 -3.86 -5.50 -18.74
CA PHE A 26 -4.54 -4.39 -18.07
C PHE A 26 -6.01 -4.29 -18.51
N THR A 27 -6.29 -4.27 -19.81
CA THR A 27 -7.67 -4.21 -20.32
C THR A 27 -8.55 -5.37 -19.83
N LEU A 28 -7.99 -6.56 -19.56
CA LEU A 28 -8.75 -7.70 -19.06
C LEU A 28 -9.21 -7.52 -17.61
N VAL A 29 -8.43 -6.79 -16.80
CA VAL A 29 -8.68 -6.62 -15.34
C VAL A 29 -8.95 -5.17 -14.94
N GLU A 30 -9.00 -4.24 -15.90
CA GLU A 30 -9.10 -2.80 -15.67
C GLU A 30 -10.32 -2.44 -14.83
N HIS A 31 -11.46 -3.10 -15.08
CA HIS A 31 -12.67 -2.90 -14.28
C HIS A 31 -12.46 -3.29 -12.81
N GLU A 32 -11.87 -4.47 -12.56
CA GLU A 32 -11.58 -4.97 -11.20
C GLU A 32 -10.53 -4.11 -10.48
N ILE A 33 -9.54 -3.59 -11.23
CA ILE A 33 -8.54 -2.66 -10.71
C ILE A 33 -9.19 -1.33 -10.31
N ASN A 34 -10.08 -0.80 -11.15
CA ASN A 34 -10.81 0.44 -10.88
C ASN A 34 -11.92 0.26 -9.82
N GLU A 35 -12.29 -0.97 -9.50
CA GLU A 35 -13.14 -1.30 -8.34
C GLU A 35 -12.32 -1.49 -7.05
N MET A 36 -10.98 -1.46 -7.11
CA MET A 36 -10.15 -1.45 -5.91
C MET A 36 -10.37 -0.12 -5.19
N ASN A 37 -11.27 -0.12 -4.22
CA ASN A 37 -11.62 0.94 -3.28
C ASN A 37 -10.71 2.17 -3.43
N HIS A 38 -11.17 3.17 -4.19
CA HIS A 38 -10.47 4.42 -4.45
C HIS A 38 -10.40 5.24 -3.15
N TRP A 39 -9.66 4.74 -2.16
CA TRP A 39 -9.49 5.40 -0.87
C TRP A 39 -8.83 6.77 -1.03
N TRP A 40 -8.13 7.00 -2.15
CA TRP A 40 -7.58 8.30 -2.54
C TRP A 40 -8.62 9.27 -3.12
N GLU A 41 -9.85 8.83 -3.34
CA GLU A 41 -11.01 9.67 -3.69
C GLU A 41 -11.98 9.83 -2.50
N ASP A 42 -11.76 9.10 -1.40
CA ASP A 42 -12.58 9.18 -0.20
C ASP A 42 -12.36 10.54 0.50
N PRO A 43 -13.40 11.41 0.58
CA PRO A 43 -13.26 12.73 1.18
C PRO A 43 -12.83 12.70 2.65
N GLU A 44 -13.23 11.68 3.41
CA GLU A 44 -12.84 11.56 4.83
C GLU A 44 -11.36 11.24 4.96
N VAL A 45 -10.84 10.39 4.06
CA VAL A 45 -9.40 10.06 4.03
C VAL A 45 -8.58 11.26 3.57
N LEU A 46 -9.03 12.00 2.56
CA LEU A 46 -8.35 13.19 2.06
C LEU A 46 -8.28 14.30 3.13
N ASP A 47 -9.39 14.58 3.83
CA ASP A 47 -9.44 15.59 4.89
C ASP A 47 -8.49 15.25 6.06
N GLU A 48 -8.40 13.97 6.45
CA GLU A 48 -7.46 13.53 7.48
C GLU A 48 -6.00 13.67 7.01
N LEU A 49 -5.69 13.34 5.75
CA LEU A 49 -4.35 13.50 5.19
C LEU A 49 -3.94 14.97 5.11
N ASP A 50 -4.84 15.86 4.71
CA ASP A 50 -4.60 17.31 4.67
C ASP A 50 -4.32 17.84 6.09
N LYS A 51 -5.15 17.49 7.07
CA LYS A 51 -4.93 17.85 8.49
C LYS A 51 -3.58 17.37 9.02
N GLN A 52 -3.20 16.13 8.73
CA GLN A 52 -1.91 15.60 9.15
C GLN A 52 -0.76 16.35 8.47
N SER A 53 -0.86 16.60 7.16
CA SER A 53 0.13 17.37 6.42
C SER A 53 0.34 18.76 7.02
N GLU A 54 -0.75 19.50 7.28
CA GLU A 54 -0.70 20.81 7.94
C GLU A 54 -0.09 20.74 9.36
N ALA A 55 -0.41 19.70 10.13
CA ALA A 55 0.16 19.49 11.46
C ALA A 55 1.68 19.23 11.43
N PHE A 56 2.15 18.51 10.41
CA PHE A 56 3.57 18.27 10.16
C PHE A 56 4.30 19.54 9.70
N GLU A 57 3.73 20.28 8.73
CA GLU A 57 4.32 21.51 8.21
C GLU A 57 4.42 22.60 9.28
N SER A 58 3.37 22.74 10.10
CA SER A 58 3.35 23.65 11.24
C SER A 58 4.26 23.21 12.40
N ARG A 59 4.93 22.04 12.29
CA ARG A 59 5.71 21.38 13.36
C ARG A 59 4.92 21.12 14.65
N LYS A 60 3.59 21.19 14.57
CA LYS A 60 2.67 20.92 15.68
C LYS A 60 2.72 19.44 16.04
N GLU A 61 2.83 18.58 15.03
CA GLU A 61 3.14 17.17 15.19
C GLU A 61 4.58 16.86 14.75
N LYS A 62 5.26 16.04 15.55
CA LYS A 62 6.60 15.55 15.23
C LYS A 62 6.50 14.09 14.84
N GLY A 63 7.03 13.76 13.66
CA GLY A 63 7.18 12.38 13.24
C GLY A 63 8.06 11.59 14.22
N SER A 64 7.84 10.28 14.28
CA SER A 64 8.72 9.39 15.04
C SER A 64 9.97 9.06 14.21
N PRO A 65 11.18 9.10 14.79
CA PRO A 65 12.37 8.61 14.11
C PRO A 65 12.21 7.14 13.70
N TRP A 66 12.62 6.81 12.46
CA TRP A 66 12.46 5.45 11.92
C TRP A 66 13.09 4.36 12.81
N LYS A 67 14.22 4.66 13.46
CA LYS A 67 14.88 3.72 14.40
C LYS A 67 13.97 3.34 15.57
N GLU A 68 13.22 4.29 16.12
CA GLU A 68 12.29 4.05 17.23
C GLU A 68 11.06 3.29 16.77
N VAL A 69 10.51 3.66 15.61
CA VAL A 69 9.39 2.93 14.98
C VAL A 69 9.75 1.47 14.75
N LYS A 70 10.93 1.22 14.15
CA LYS A 70 11.43 -0.14 13.89
C LYS A 70 11.57 -0.94 15.19
N LYS A 71 12.09 -0.33 16.26
CA LYS A 71 12.19 -0.98 17.58
C LYS A 71 10.80 -1.37 18.12
N ARG A 72 9.80 -0.49 18.04
CA ARG A 72 8.42 -0.78 18.48
C ARG A 72 7.78 -1.93 17.70
N ILE A 73 7.93 -1.95 16.38
CA ILE A 73 7.39 -3.02 15.53
C ILE A 73 8.00 -4.38 15.90
N LEU A 74 9.32 -4.43 16.06
CA LEU A 74 10.02 -5.67 16.43
C LEU A 74 9.66 -6.17 17.83
N VAL A 75 9.47 -5.25 18.80
CA VAL A 75 9.01 -5.59 20.16
C VAL A 75 7.56 -6.09 20.16
N ASN A 76 6.67 -5.51 19.35
CA ASN A 76 5.26 -5.92 19.27
C ASN A 76 5.08 -7.28 18.58
N ASN A 77 5.95 -7.64 17.64
CA ASN A 77 5.96 -8.99 17.05
C ASN A 77 6.43 -10.08 18.04
N ALA A 78 7.04 -9.70 19.17
CA ALA A 78 7.53 -10.62 20.21
C ALA A 78 6.55 -10.83 21.37
N LYS A 79 5.43 -10.09 21.41
CA LYS A 79 4.36 -10.32 22.41
C LYS A 79 3.22 -11.11 21.76
N PRO A 80 2.70 -12.17 22.41
CA PRO A 80 1.54 -12.87 21.88
C PRO A 80 0.37 -11.88 21.79
N ARG A 81 -0.23 -11.77 20.59
CA ARG A 81 -1.52 -11.09 20.44
C ARG A 81 -2.55 -11.93 21.18
N ASN A 82 -2.87 -11.55 22.41
CA ASN A 82 -4.08 -12.05 23.06
C ASN A 82 -5.25 -11.57 22.21
N LYS A 83 -6.03 -12.54 21.71
CA LYS A 83 -7.23 -12.34 20.89
C LYS A 83 -8.26 -11.47 21.60
#